data_AF-A0A1E4SMC4-F1
#
_entry.id   AF-A0A1E4SMC4-F1
#
_cell.length_a   1.000
_cell.length_b   1.000
_cell.length_c   1.000
_cell.angle_alpha   90.00
_cell.angle_beta   90.00
_cell.angle_gamma   90.00
#
_symmetry.space_group_name_H-M   'P 1'
#
loop_
_entity.id
_entity.type
_entity.pdbx_description
1 polymer ?
#
loop_
_entity_poly.entity_id
_entity_poly.type
_entity_poly.pdbx_seq_one_letter_code
_entity_poly.pdbx_strand_id
1 'polypeptide(L)'
;MSGGIKKKSTLRNKSAKRSNLSNKISEFRQETGGEEFHENPLLKLSKITKKEKQQNKSASFALSVLNKTTFNTSNNISKSSLRRRKRKEKEQLKPNMQELLTSLPGAKDGDDLFSSNTTTIKSAKSSEGFVKSSKLNKNLPNATKKSGHQQILREEHKNFSNVLKNPAFRQSPFDALKSAIQQNMQK
;
A
#
# COMPACT_ATOMS: atom_id res chain seq x y z
N MET A 1 -19.67 9.92 -33.50
CA MET A 1 -19.41 11.06 -32.60
C MET A 1 -19.22 10.55 -31.18
N SER A 2 -17.97 10.37 -30.71
CA SER A 2 -17.70 9.91 -29.34
C SER A 2 -17.34 11.10 -28.46
N GLY A 3 -18.24 11.46 -27.54
CA GLY A 3 -18.07 12.58 -26.62
C GLY A 3 -17.06 12.25 -25.50
N GLY A 4 -15.95 12.97 -25.44
CA GLY A 4 -14.95 12.85 -24.38
C GLY A 4 -15.49 13.27 -23.00
N ILE A 5 -15.29 12.42 -21.99
CA ILE A 5 -15.73 12.65 -20.61
C ILE A 5 -14.90 13.78 -19.98
N LYS A 6 -15.53 14.94 -19.73
CA LYS A 6 -14.92 16.08 -19.03
C LYS A 6 -14.68 15.74 -17.56
N LYS A 7 -13.42 15.56 -17.15
CA LYS A 7 -13.05 15.30 -15.74
C LYS A 7 -13.27 16.55 -14.89
N LYS A 8 -14.16 16.47 -13.89
CA LYS A 8 -14.45 17.58 -12.97
C LYS A 8 -13.26 17.84 -12.03
N SER A 9 -12.81 19.10 -11.95
CA SER A 9 -11.72 19.55 -11.09
C SER A 9 -12.17 19.58 -9.62
N THR A 10 -11.48 18.85 -8.74
CA THR A 10 -11.80 18.78 -7.31
C THR A 10 -11.15 19.92 -6.52
N LEU A 11 -11.71 20.28 -5.36
CA LEU A 11 -11.18 21.31 -4.46
C LEU A 11 -9.69 21.09 -4.11
N ARG A 12 -9.26 19.83 -3.98
CA ARG A 12 -7.85 19.46 -3.73
C ARG A 12 -6.93 19.82 -4.90
N ASN A 13 -7.41 19.74 -6.15
CA ASN A 13 -6.66 20.18 -7.33
C ASN A 13 -6.62 21.71 -7.46
N LYS A 14 -7.62 22.42 -6.94
CA LYS A 14 -7.64 23.89 -6.91
C LYS A 14 -6.69 24.46 -5.85
N SER A 15 -6.65 23.88 -4.65
CA SER A 15 -5.75 24.34 -3.57
C SER A 15 -4.27 24.10 -3.88
N ALA A 16 -3.92 22.93 -4.42
CA ALA A 16 -2.54 22.60 -4.78
C ALA A 16 -1.97 23.51 -5.89
N LYS A 17 -2.82 24.05 -6.78
CA LYS A 17 -2.38 25.01 -7.81
C LYS A 17 -2.07 26.38 -7.23
N ARG A 18 -2.78 26.82 -6.17
CA ARG A 18 -2.56 28.14 -5.55
C ARG A 18 -1.30 28.16 -4.69
N SER A 19 -1.02 27.09 -3.93
CA SER A 19 0.21 26.99 -3.12
C SER A 19 1.47 26.98 -3.99
N ASN A 20 1.45 26.25 -5.10
CA ASN A 20 2.60 26.16 -6.01
C ASN A 20 2.86 27.47 -6.78
N LEU A 21 1.84 28.31 -6.96
CA LEU A 21 2.00 29.61 -7.62
C LEU A 21 2.60 30.65 -6.66
N SER A 22 2.15 30.66 -5.40
CA SER A 22 2.66 31.56 -4.36
C SER A 22 4.16 31.34 -4.11
N ASN A 23 4.60 30.09 -3.96
CA ASN A 23 6.01 29.79 -3.72
C ASN A 23 6.91 30.19 -4.90
N LYS A 24 6.42 30.01 -6.14
CA LYS A 24 7.16 30.43 -7.34
C LYS A 24 7.25 31.94 -7.49
N ILE A 25 6.24 32.69 -7.06
CA ILE A 25 6.26 34.17 -7.11
C ILE A 25 7.25 34.73 -6.09
N SER A 26 7.32 34.15 -4.89
CA SER A 26 8.30 34.56 -3.86
C SER A 26 9.73 34.22 -4.25
N GLU A 27 9.96 33.06 -4.86
CA GLU A 27 11.28 32.63 -5.36
C GLU A 27 11.73 33.49 -6.55
N PHE A 28 10.81 33.84 -7.46
CA PHE A 28 11.10 34.73 -8.59
C PHE A 28 11.44 36.17 -8.20
N ARG A 29 10.84 36.71 -7.12
CA ARG A 29 11.17 38.07 -6.64
C ARG A 29 12.54 38.19 -5.97
N GLN A 30 13.13 37.08 -5.51
CA GLN A 30 14.46 37.09 -4.90
C GLN A 30 15.58 36.99 -5.95
N GLU A 31 15.32 36.46 -7.14
CA GLU A 31 16.33 36.28 -8.19
C GLU A 31 16.51 37.48 -9.14
N THR A 32 15.62 38.49 -9.12
CA THR A 32 15.66 39.65 -10.04
C THR A 32 16.44 40.85 -9.50
N GLY A 33 17.56 40.60 -8.81
CA GLY A 33 18.42 41.62 -8.21
C GLY A 33 19.57 42.14 -9.08
N GLY A 34 19.53 41.98 -10.40
CA GLY A 34 20.60 42.47 -11.27
C GLY A 34 20.22 42.49 -12.76
N GLU A 35 20.45 43.65 -13.38
CA GLU A 35 20.44 43.96 -14.82
C GLU A 35 19.08 43.92 -15.55
N GLU A 36 18.60 45.10 -15.91
CA GLU A 36 17.33 45.39 -16.56
C GLU A 36 17.42 45.12 -18.08
N PHE A 37 17.44 43.85 -18.47
CA PHE A 37 17.19 43.46 -19.86
C PHE A 37 15.67 43.30 -20.09
N HIS A 38 15.08 44.21 -20.86
CA HIS A 38 13.71 44.07 -21.33
C HIS A 38 13.62 42.97 -22.41
N GLU A 39 13.44 41.73 -21.97
CA GLU A 39 13.15 40.62 -22.89
C GLU A 39 11.82 40.87 -23.60
N ASN A 40 11.79 40.69 -24.92
CA ASN A 40 10.57 40.74 -25.71
C ASN A 40 9.57 39.72 -25.13
N PRO A 41 8.39 40.14 -24.63
CA PRO A 41 7.44 39.26 -23.95
C PRO A 41 6.88 38.14 -24.86
N LEU A 42 7.03 38.29 -26.18
CA LEU A 42 6.62 37.30 -27.18
C LEU A 42 7.72 36.29 -27.52
N LEU A 43 8.98 36.57 -27.14
CA LEU A 43 10.14 35.76 -27.51
C LEU A 43 10.84 35.22 -26.25
N LYS A 44 10.30 34.13 -25.69
CA LYS A 44 10.93 33.43 -24.57
C LYS A 44 12.12 32.60 -25.05
N LEU A 45 13.31 33.15 -24.98
CA LEU A 45 14.55 32.39 -25.17
C LEU A 45 14.76 31.45 -23.97
N SER A 46 15.16 30.20 -24.23
CA SER A 46 15.49 29.27 -23.16
C SER A 46 16.81 29.69 -22.51
N LYS A 47 16.77 30.13 -21.26
CA LYS A 47 17.96 30.52 -20.47
C LYS A 47 18.87 29.35 -20.11
N ILE A 48 18.39 28.12 -20.30
CA ILE A 48 19.12 26.89 -20.01
C ILE A 48 19.66 26.26 -21.29
N THR A 49 20.92 25.80 -21.24
CA THR A 49 21.50 25.07 -22.36
C THR A 49 20.92 23.65 -22.44
N LYS A 50 20.98 23.02 -23.63
CA LYS A 50 20.55 21.60 -23.79
C LYS A 50 21.34 20.65 -22.86
N LYS A 51 22.64 20.92 -22.68
CA LYS A 51 23.56 20.15 -21.83
C LYS A 51 23.14 20.26 -20.36
N GLU A 52 22.89 21.47 -19.88
CA GLU A 52 22.43 21.72 -18.51
C GLU A 52 21.05 21.10 -18.26
N LYS A 53 20.11 21.20 -19.21
CA LYS A 53 18.81 20.53 -19.11
C LYS A 53 18.93 19.01 -19.00
N GLN A 54 19.88 18.40 -19.71
CA GLN A 54 20.16 16.97 -19.61
C GLN A 54 20.76 16.62 -18.24
N GLN A 55 21.72 17.41 -17.75
CA GLN A 55 22.31 17.22 -16.44
C GLN A 55 21.29 17.34 -15.30
N ASN A 56 20.42 18.35 -15.35
CA ASN A 56 19.35 18.54 -14.36
C ASN A 56 18.34 17.39 -14.34
N LYS A 57 18.03 16.82 -15.52
CA LYS A 57 17.20 15.60 -15.61
C LYS A 57 17.89 14.40 -14.96
N SER A 58 19.17 14.19 -15.25
CA SER A 58 19.94 13.09 -14.67
C SER A 58 20.10 13.23 -13.15
N ALA A 59 20.39 14.44 -12.66
CA ALA A 59 20.50 14.74 -11.24
C ALA A 59 19.17 14.54 -10.50
N SER A 60 18.06 15.04 -11.06
CA SER A 60 16.72 14.83 -10.50
C SER A 60 16.35 13.35 -10.43
N PHE A 61 16.71 12.56 -11.46
CA PHE A 61 16.51 11.12 -11.46
C PHE A 61 17.37 10.43 -10.38
N ALA A 62 18.66 10.76 -10.27
CA ALA A 62 19.54 10.19 -9.26
C ALA A 62 19.04 10.47 -7.84
N LEU A 63 18.59 11.70 -7.56
CA LEU A 63 17.95 12.05 -6.29
C LEU A 63 16.67 11.25 -6.04
N SER A 64 15.84 11.03 -7.08
CA SER A 64 14.63 10.21 -6.96
C SER A 64 14.93 8.73 -6.67
N VAL A 65 16.05 8.21 -7.18
CA VAL A 65 16.50 6.82 -6.94
C VAL A 65 17.07 6.71 -5.53
N LEU A 66 17.97 7.61 -5.13
CA LEU A 66 18.54 7.65 -3.78
C LEU A 66 17.46 7.77 -2.71
N ASN A 67 16.51 8.69 -2.87
CA ASN A 67 15.39 8.85 -1.94
C ASN A 67 14.45 7.63 -1.92
N LYS A 68 14.43 6.83 -2.99
CA LYS A 68 13.64 5.59 -3.08
C LYS A 68 14.34 4.40 -2.42
N THR A 69 15.68 4.40 -2.35
CA THR A 69 16.46 3.32 -1.73
C THR A 69 16.73 3.57 -0.24
N THR A 70 16.87 4.84 0.20
CA THR A 70 17.20 5.19 1.59
C THR A 70 16.00 5.14 2.54
N PHE A 71 14.80 5.42 2.05
CA PHE A 71 13.57 5.29 2.83
C PHE A 71 12.72 4.15 2.26
N ASN A 72 12.79 2.98 2.91
CA ASN A 72 11.97 1.79 2.65
C ASN A 72 10.49 2.05 2.98
N THR A 73 9.90 2.98 2.25
CA THR A 73 8.47 3.28 2.28
C THR A 73 7.82 2.39 1.22
N SER A 74 7.28 1.27 1.68
CA SER A 74 6.51 0.28 0.91
C SER A 74 5.30 0.83 0.13
N ASN A 75 5.09 2.16 0.15
CA ASN A 75 3.98 2.88 -0.45
C ASN A 75 4.34 3.64 -1.75
N ASN A 76 5.60 3.65 -2.21
CA ASN A 76 6.02 4.43 -3.39
C ASN A 76 5.91 3.68 -4.73
N ILE A 77 5.31 2.50 -4.76
CA ILE A 77 5.00 1.79 -6.00
C ILE A 77 3.64 2.24 -6.50
N SER A 78 3.57 2.76 -7.74
CA SER A 78 2.29 3.16 -8.34
C SER A 78 1.33 1.97 -8.38
N LYS A 79 0.02 2.23 -8.22
CA LYS A 79 -1.02 1.18 -8.29
C LYS A 79 -0.89 0.32 -9.56
N SER A 80 -0.51 0.91 -10.69
CA SER A 80 -0.29 0.20 -11.96
C SER A 80 0.90 -0.76 -11.87
N SER A 81 2.02 -0.30 -11.31
CA SER A 81 3.22 -1.13 -11.12
C SER A 81 2.96 -2.30 -10.18
N LEU A 82 2.25 -2.08 -9.07
CA LEU A 82 1.86 -3.16 -8.16
C LEU A 82 0.94 -4.19 -8.85
N ARG A 83 -0.02 -3.74 -9.65
CA ARG A 83 -0.89 -4.63 -10.43
C ARG A 83 -0.10 -5.44 -11.46
N ARG A 84 0.87 -4.82 -12.14
CA ARG A 84 1.74 -5.51 -13.10
C ARG A 84 2.60 -6.58 -12.41
N ARG A 85 3.18 -6.26 -11.24
CA ARG A 85 3.97 -7.22 -10.45
C ARG A 85 3.13 -8.42 -10.03
N LYS A 86 1.95 -8.18 -9.44
CA LYS A 86 1.01 -9.24 -9.03
C LYS A 86 0.53 -10.10 -10.21
N ARG A 87 0.33 -9.52 -11.40
CA ARG A 87 -0.03 -10.31 -12.59
C ARG A 87 1.11 -11.23 -13.01
N LYS A 88 2.34 -10.73 -13.07
CA LYS A 88 3.53 -11.54 -13.37
C LYS A 88 3.75 -12.67 -12.35
N GLU A 89 3.68 -12.35 -11.06
CA GLU A 89 3.77 -13.34 -9.97
C GLU A 89 2.66 -14.40 -10.12
N LYS A 90 1.42 -13.99 -10.43
CA LYS A 90 0.33 -14.93 -10.68
C LYS A 90 0.55 -15.78 -11.93
N GLU A 91 1.13 -15.23 -12.99
CA GLU A 91 1.46 -15.97 -14.22
C GLU A 91 2.56 -17.00 -13.97
N GLN A 92 3.54 -16.69 -13.13
CA GLN A 92 4.59 -17.62 -12.69
C GLN A 92 4.04 -18.75 -11.80
N LEU A 93 3.02 -18.47 -10.98
CA LEU A 93 2.36 -19.46 -10.12
C LEU A 93 1.30 -20.29 -10.84
N LYS A 94 0.98 -19.99 -12.10
CA LYS A 94 0.10 -20.87 -12.89
C LYS A 94 0.88 -22.16 -13.19
N PRO A 95 0.20 -23.32 -13.21
CA PRO A 95 0.84 -24.58 -13.54
C PRO A 95 1.51 -24.47 -14.92
N ASN A 96 2.83 -24.61 -14.93
CA ASN A 96 3.66 -24.54 -16.11
C ASN A 96 4.22 -25.93 -16.38
N MET A 97 3.82 -26.57 -17.49
CA MET A 97 4.22 -27.95 -17.80
C MET A 97 5.74 -28.11 -17.95
N GLN A 98 6.40 -27.04 -18.41
CA GLN A 98 7.85 -26.95 -18.53
C GLN A 98 8.55 -27.03 -17.16
N GLU A 99 7.93 -26.49 -16.10
CA GLU A 99 8.47 -26.54 -14.74
C GLU A 99 8.32 -27.94 -14.12
N LEU A 100 7.27 -28.68 -14.48
CA LEU A 100 7.07 -30.07 -14.06
C LEU A 100 8.17 -30.99 -14.58
N LEU A 101 8.61 -30.80 -15.83
CA LEU A 101 9.72 -31.57 -16.41
C LEU A 101 11.06 -31.26 -15.73
N THR A 102 11.23 -30.06 -15.17
CA THR A 102 12.44 -29.66 -14.46
C THR A 102 12.43 -29.96 -12.96
N SER A 103 11.24 -30.07 -12.36
CA SER A 103 11.06 -30.28 -10.92
C SER A 103 10.81 -31.74 -10.54
N LEU A 104 10.63 -32.64 -11.51
CA LEU A 104 10.57 -34.08 -11.28
C LEU A 104 11.98 -34.63 -11.00
N PRO A 105 12.31 -35.06 -9.77
CA PRO A 105 13.56 -35.76 -9.51
C PRO A 105 13.49 -37.13 -10.22
N GLY A 106 14.31 -37.32 -11.25
CA GLY A 106 14.38 -38.57 -12.03
C GLY A 106 14.12 -38.43 -13.54
N ALA A 107 13.71 -37.26 -14.04
CA ALA A 107 13.51 -37.06 -15.48
C ALA A 107 14.77 -36.55 -16.23
N LYS A 108 15.88 -36.32 -15.52
CA LYS A 108 17.13 -35.83 -16.14
C LYS A 108 18.06 -36.93 -16.64
N ASP A 109 17.86 -38.15 -16.17
CA ASP A 109 18.67 -39.28 -16.59
C ASP A 109 17.69 -40.36 -17.04
N GLY A 110 17.45 -40.39 -18.35
CA GLY A 110 16.87 -41.57 -18.97
C GLY A 110 17.87 -42.69 -18.87
N ASP A 111 17.81 -43.47 -17.79
CA ASP A 111 18.25 -44.86 -17.80
C ASP A 111 17.68 -45.62 -16.61
N ASP A 112 17.04 -46.75 -16.94
CA ASP A 112 16.85 -47.96 -16.15
C ASP A 112 16.93 -47.90 -14.62
N LEU A 113 15.78 -48.09 -13.93
CA LEU A 113 15.71 -49.08 -12.84
C LEU A 113 14.26 -49.47 -12.47
N PHE A 114 13.64 -50.29 -13.31
CA PHE A 114 12.70 -51.31 -12.83
C PHE A 114 13.52 -52.39 -12.10
N SER A 115 13.61 -52.36 -10.76
CA SER A 115 13.70 -53.61 -9.97
C SER A 115 13.64 -53.36 -8.46
N SER A 116 12.61 -53.94 -7.84
CA SER A 116 12.72 -54.73 -6.62
C SER A 116 13.42 -54.08 -5.42
N ASN A 117 12.64 -53.45 -4.53
CA ASN A 117 12.71 -53.72 -3.10
C ASN A 117 11.51 -53.09 -2.37
N THR A 118 10.46 -53.90 -2.25
CA THR A 118 9.30 -53.67 -1.40
C THR A 118 9.74 -53.62 0.06
N THR A 119 10.13 -52.45 0.56
CA THR A 119 10.17 -52.21 2.00
C THR A 119 8.82 -51.63 2.40
N THR A 120 8.03 -52.45 3.09
CA THR A 120 6.80 -52.01 3.76
C THR A 120 7.16 -50.97 4.81
N ILE A 121 7.02 -49.69 4.45
CA ILE A 121 7.10 -48.58 5.39
C ILE A 121 5.89 -48.73 6.31
N LYS A 122 6.09 -49.34 7.49
CA LYS A 122 5.14 -49.26 8.60
C LYS A 122 4.89 -47.77 8.83
N SER A 123 3.70 -47.32 8.47
CA SER A 123 3.19 -46.00 8.75
C SER A 123 3.17 -45.82 10.27
N ALA A 124 4.29 -45.36 10.84
CA ALA A 124 4.26 -44.63 12.09
C ALA A 124 3.34 -43.45 11.79
N LYS A 125 2.12 -43.51 12.34
CA LYS A 125 1.21 -42.37 12.41
C LYS A 125 1.89 -41.35 13.32
N SER A 126 2.93 -40.66 12.82
CA SER A 126 3.15 -39.29 13.24
C SER A 126 1.88 -38.60 12.85
N SER A 127 1.05 -38.32 13.84
CA SER A 127 -0.05 -37.37 13.70
C SER A 127 0.58 -36.02 13.35
N GLU A 128 0.99 -35.84 12.10
CA GLU A 128 1.07 -34.54 11.47
C GLU A 128 -0.36 -34.06 11.24
N GLY A 129 -1.09 -33.92 12.33
CA GLY A 129 -2.28 -33.12 12.35
C GLY A 129 -1.83 -31.70 12.11
N PHE A 130 -2.33 -31.09 11.04
CA PHE A 130 -2.22 -29.65 10.84
C PHE A 130 -2.67 -28.93 12.12
N VAL A 131 -1.71 -28.37 12.86
CA VAL A 131 -2.01 -27.50 14.01
C VAL A 131 -2.57 -26.20 13.42
N LYS A 132 -3.90 -26.11 13.33
CA LYS A 132 -4.59 -24.85 13.01
C LYS A 132 -4.01 -23.78 13.92
N SER A 133 -3.32 -22.80 13.35
CA SER A 133 -2.81 -21.66 14.13
C SER A 133 -3.99 -21.00 14.85
N SER A 134 -4.06 -21.08 16.18
CA SER A 134 -5.19 -20.50 16.95
C SER A 134 -5.18 -18.97 16.96
N LYS A 135 -4.21 -18.35 16.28
CA LYS A 135 -4.18 -16.92 16.05
C LYS A 135 -5.26 -16.58 15.03
N LEU A 136 -6.44 -16.29 15.54
CA LEU A 136 -7.46 -15.57 14.80
C LEU A 136 -6.83 -14.24 14.35
N ASN A 137 -6.39 -14.17 13.10
CA ASN A 137 -6.12 -12.90 12.44
C ASN A 137 -7.46 -12.19 12.27
N LYS A 138 -7.97 -11.65 13.38
CA LYS A 138 -9.16 -10.83 13.37
C LYS A 138 -8.73 -9.56 12.64
N ASN A 139 -9.34 -9.29 11.49
CA ASN A 139 -9.21 -8.04 10.75
C ASN A 139 -9.86 -6.90 11.57
N LEU A 140 -9.36 -6.69 12.79
CA LEU A 140 -9.80 -5.66 13.69
C LEU A 140 -9.19 -4.33 13.23
N PRO A 141 -9.94 -3.23 13.37
CA PRO A 141 -9.39 -1.93 13.09
C PRO A 141 -8.20 -1.64 14.01
N ASN A 142 -7.10 -1.16 13.44
CA ASN A 142 -5.90 -0.81 14.18
C ASN A 142 -5.96 0.67 14.63
N ALA A 143 -5.91 0.91 15.95
CA ALA A 143 -5.95 2.24 16.55
C ALA A 143 -4.82 3.17 16.11
N THR A 144 -3.66 2.64 15.73
CA THR A 144 -2.50 3.47 15.31
C THR A 144 -2.65 3.99 13.89
N LYS A 145 -3.49 3.36 13.05
CA LYS A 145 -3.75 3.79 11.67
C LYS A 145 -4.94 4.73 11.65
N LYS A 146 -4.83 5.87 10.95
CA LYS A 146 -5.93 6.84 10.79
C LYS A 146 -7.26 6.21 10.34
N SER A 147 -7.21 5.25 9.40
CA SER A 147 -8.41 4.54 8.94
C SER A 147 -8.99 3.60 9.99
N GLY A 148 -8.15 2.96 10.80
CA GLY A 148 -8.61 2.08 11.86
C GLY A 148 -9.18 2.89 13.03
N HIS A 149 -8.52 3.98 13.40
CA HIS A 149 -9.05 4.94 14.38
C HIS A 149 -10.44 5.45 14.00
N GLN A 150 -10.65 5.85 12.74
CA GLN A 150 -11.98 6.29 12.29
C GLN A 150 -13.03 5.18 12.38
N GLN A 151 -12.64 3.92 12.12
CA GLN A 151 -13.55 2.79 12.19
C GLN A 151 -13.91 2.46 13.65
N ILE A 152 -12.92 2.48 14.56
CA ILE A 152 -13.13 2.32 16.00
C ILE A 152 -14.10 3.39 16.49
N LEU A 153 -13.90 4.67 16.14
CA LEU A 153 -14.80 5.74 16.56
C LEU A 153 -16.25 5.54 16.11
N ARG A 154 -16.48 4.97 14.92
CA ARG A 154 -17.84 4.65 14.45
C ARG A 154 -18.47 3.54 15.28
N GLU A 155 -17.69 2.51 15.60
CA GLU A 155 -18.13 1.38 16.42
C GLU A 155 -18.42 1.83 17.85
N GLU A 156 -17.55 2.64 18.45
CA GLU A 156 -17.76 3.26 19.76
C GLU A 156 -19.00 4.15 19.79
N HIS A 157 -19.20 4.99 18.76
CA HIS A 157 -20.40 5.82 18.67
C HIS A 157 -21.69 4.97 18.61
N LYS A 158 -21.66 3.85 17.88
CA LYS A 158 -22.78 2.90 17.82
C LYS A 158 -23.00 2.23 19.18
N ASN A 159 -21.94 1.79 19.84
CA ASN A 159 -22.01 1.15 21.16
C ASN A 159 -22.56 2.13 22.20
N PHE A 160 -22.07 3.36 22.22
CA PHE A 160 -22.57 4.43 23.09
C PHE A 160 -24.07 4.68 22.89
N SER A 161 -24.50 4.81 21.62
CA SER A 161 -25.92 4.98 21.31
C SER A 161 -26.78 3.80 21.77
N ASN A 162 -26.23 2.58 21.78
CA ASN A 162 -26.92 1.38 22.26
C ASN A 162 -26.99 1.36 23.80
N VAL A 163 -25.93 1.78 24.50
CA VAL A 163 -25.93 1.91 25.97
C VAL A 163 -27.00 2.89 26.42
N LEU A 164 -27.14 4.04 25.76
CA LEU A 164 -28.17 5.03 26.08
C LEU A 164 -29.61 4.54 25.87
N LYS A 165 -29.80 3.51 25.03
CA LYS A 165 -31.10 2.87 24.78
C LYS A 165 -31.40 1.74 25.77
N ASN A 166 -30.40 1.27 26.52
CA ASN A 166 -30.58 0.17 27.46
C ASN A 166 -31.39 0.64 28.68
N PRO A 167 -32.54 0.00 29.01
CA PRO A 167 -33.37 0.40 30.14
C PRO A 167 -32.64 0.26 31.49
N ALA A 168 -31.79 -0.76 31.65
CA ALA A 168 -31.02 -0.95 32.88
C ALA A 168 -30.03 0.20 33.11
N PHE A 169 -29.41 0.71 32.04
CA PHE A 169 -28.53 1.87 32.10
C PHE A 169 -29.29 3.17 32.37
N ARG A 170 -30.52 3.31 31.84
CA ARG A 170 -31.38 4.47 32.10
C ARG A 170 -31.91 4.52 33.54
N GLN A 171 -32.15 3.36 34.15
CA GLN A 171 -32.62 3.24 35.53
C GLN A 171 -31.48 3.46 36.55
N SER A 172 -30.33 2.80 36.34
CA SER A 172 -29.15 2.93 37.20
C SER A 172 -27.87 2.88 36.36
N PRO A 173 -27.28 4.04 35.98
CA PRO A 173 -26.11 4.07 35.12
C PRO A 173 -24.87 3.49 35.83
N PHE A 174 -24.71 3.74 37.14
CA PHE A 174 -23.55 3.30 37.90
C PHE A 174 -23.58 1.80 38.21
N ASP A 175 -24.73 1.19 38.49
CA ASP A 175 -24.80 -0.27 38.71
C ASP A 175 -24.68 -1.04 37.40
N ALA A 176 -25.27 -0.52 36.32
CA ALA A 176 -25.07 -1.07 34.97
C ALA A 176 -23.58 -1.03 34.58
N LEU A 177 -22.88 0.06 34.90
CA LEU A 177 -21.44 0.17 34.66
C LEU A 177 -20.63 -0.81 35.50
N LYS A 178 -20.91 -0.94 36.81
CA LYS A 178 -20.25 -1.93 37.69
C LYS A 178 -20.43 -3.36 37.17
N SER A 179 -21.65 -3.70 36.76
CA SER A 179 -21.99 -5.01 36.21
C SER A 179 -21.25 -5.28 34.88
N ALA A 180 -21.18 -4.28 33.99
CA ALA A 180 -20.45 -4.39 32.73
C ALA A 180 -18.94 -4.56 32.94
N ILE A 181 -18.35 -3.85 33.91
CA ILE A 181 -16.93 -4.01 34.28
C ILE A 181 -16.68 -5.42 34.82
N GLN A 182 -17.53 -5.92 35.72
CA GLN A 182 -17.43 -7.28 36.26
C GLN A 182 -17.51 -8.35 35.16
N GLN A 183 -18.45 -8.22 34.23
CA GLN A 183 -18.58 -9.15 33.09
C GLN A 183 -17.37 -9.15 32.15
N ASN A 184 -16.75 -7.98 31.94
CA ASN A 184 -15.55 -7.87 31.11
C ASN A 184 -14.29 -8.41 31.79
N MET A 185 -14.25 -8.42 33.13
CA MET A 185 -13.14 -9.00 33.90
C MET A 185 -13.16 -10.53 33.97
N GLN A 186 -14.30 -11.16 33.70
CA GLN A 186 -14.47 -12.62 33.73
C GLN A 186 -14.19 -13.29 32.37
N LYS A 187 -13.88 -12.51 31.33
CA LYS A 187 -13.52 -12.99 29.98
C LYS A 187 -12.01 -13.06 29.80
#